data_AF-A0A660TQ85-F1
#
_entry.id   AF-A0A660TQ85-F1
#
_cell.length_a   1.000
_cell.length_b   1.000
_cell.length_c   1.000
_cell.angle_alpha   90.00
_cell.angle_beta   90.00
_cell.angle_gamma   90.00
#
_symmetry.space_group_name_H-M   'P 1'
#
loop_
_entity.id
_entity.type
_entity.pdbx_description
1 polymer ?
#
loop_
_entity_poly.entity_id
_entity_poly.type
_entity_poly.pdbx_seq_one_letter_code
_entity_poly.pdbx_strand_id
1 'polypeptide(L)'
;MPQFYNYYIIYGDKFGFVDFESVERLIKNNLCEKIIIFLSTEPHKNVKAALKKYQSIEIKLCKNPKKEAKKFVKDFKYENKGKSIGVYPLEVIADRSMWLDIC
;
A
#
# COMPACT_ATOMS: atom_id res chain seq x y z
N MET A 1 -15.13 13.31 -7.19
CA MET A 1 -13.89 13.25 -7.97
C MET A 1 -12.98 12.27 -7.27
N PRO A 2 -12.50 11.23 -7.96
CA PRO A 2 -11.66 10.25 -7.33
C PRO A 2 -10.34 10.86 -6.86
N GLN A 3 -10.00 10.68 -5.58
CA GLN A 3 -8.78 11.22 -5.01
C GLN A 3 -7.63 10.25 -5.30
N PHE A 4 -6.82 10.58 -6.30
CA PHE A 4 -5.58 9.87 -6.57
C PHE A 4 -4.49 10.34 -5.59
N TYR A 5 -3.80 9.36 -5.00
CA TYR A 5 -2.68 9.61 -4.11
C TYR A 5 -1.37 9.27 -4.80
N ASN A 6 -0.37 10.17 -4.73
CA ASN A 6 0.98 9.87 -5.22
C ASN A 6 1.56 8.64 -4.50
N TYR A 7 1.28 8.52 -3.19
CA TYR A 7 1.74 7.42 -2.35
C TYR A 7 0.60 6.70 -1.66
N TYR A 8 0.59 5.38 -1.77
CA TYR A 8 -0.29 4.54 -0.96
C TYR A 8 0.50 3.85 0.13
N ILE A 9 0.06 4.04 1.37
CA ILE A 9 0.59 3.37 2.55
C ILE A 9 -0.47 2.39 3.04
N ILE A 10 -0.14 1.12 2.92
CA ILE A 10 -1.02 0.00 3.22
C ILE A 10 -0.50 -0.67 4.48
N TYR A 11 -1.38 -1.02 5.42
CA TYR A 11 -0.96 -1.75 6.61
C TYR A 11 -1.92 -2.89 6.95
N GLY A 12 -1.39 -4.02 7.40
CA GLY A 12 -2.20 -5.19 7.79
C GLY A 12 -1.35 -6.33 8.35
N ASP A 13 -2.00 -7.43 8.72
CA ASP A 13 -1.27 -8.58 9.30
C ASP A 13 -0.76 -9.55 8.25
N LYS A 14 -1.64 -10.03 7.36
CA LYS A 14 -1.35 -11.05 6.34
C LYS A 14 -1.62 -10.51 4.95
N PHE A 15 -0.65 -10.63 4.05
CA PHE A 15 -0.79 -10.20 2.65
C PHE A 15 -0.92 -11.42 1.74
N GLY A 16 -2.10 -11.56 1.13
CA GLY A 16 -2.47 -12.66 0.24
C GLY A 16 -2.44 -12.28 -1.23
N PHE A 17 -2.93 -13.21 -2.06
CA PHE A 17 -2.97 -13.04 -3.51
C PHE A 17 -4.04 -12.03 -3.96
N VAL A 18 -5.19 -11.99 -3.26
CA VAL A 18 -6.26 -11.02 -3.54
C VAL A 18 -5.77 -9.59 -3.28
N ASP A 19 -5.05 -9.37 -2.18
CA ASP A 19 -4.44 -8.08 -1.87
C ASP A 19 -3.44 -7.67 -2.95
N PHE A 20 -2.63 -8.63 -3.41
CA PHE A 20 -1.67 -8.42 -4.49
C PHE A 20 -2.36 -7.99 -5.79
N GLU A 21 -3.44 -8.64 -6.21
CA GLU A 21 -4.17 -8.27 -7.43
C GLU A 21 -4.70 -6.84 -7.38
N SER A 22 -5.26 -6.41 -6.24
CA SER A 22 -5.72 -5.04 -6.05
C SER A 22 -4.57 -4.03 -6.15
N VAL A 23 -3.45 -4.30 -5.48
CA VAL A 23 -2.24 -3.46 -5.52
C VAL A 23 -1.64 -3.42 -6.93
N GLU A 24 -1.59 -4.55 -7.61
CA GLU A 24 -1.06 -4.67 -8.96
C GLU A 24 -1.86 -3.82 -9.95
N ARG A 25 -3.19 -3.81 -9.82
CA ARG A 25 -4.06 -2.96 -10.65
C ARG A 25 -3.83 -1.47 -10.44
N LEU A 26 -3.61 -1.02 -9.20
CA LEU A 26 -3.29 0.39 -8.91
C LEU A 26 -2.04 0.84 -9.69
N ILE A 27 -1.01 -0.01 -9.70
CA ILE A 27 0.25 0.27 -10.41
C ILE A 27 0.05 0.20 -11.93
N LYS A 28 -0.60 -0.86 -12.44
CA LYS A 28 -0.85 -1.03 -13.88
C LYS A 28 -1.66 0.12 -14.48
N ASN A 29 -2.55 0.72 -13.70
CA ASN A 29 -3.35 1.87 -14.10
C ASN A 29 -2.64 3.23 -13.86
N ASN A 30 -1.37 3.23 -13.45
CA ASN A 30 -0.58 4.43 -13.11
C ASN A 30 -1.29 5.36 -12.10
N LEU A 31 -2.04 4.79 -11.16
CA LEU A 31 -2.80 5.55 -10.17
C LEU A 31 -1.96 6.01 -8.96
N CYS A 32 -0.69 5.61 -8.92
CA CYS A 32 0.27 6.01 -7.90
C CYS A 32 1.71 5.89 -8.38
N GLU A 33 2.60 6.65 -7.74
CA GLU A 33 4.05 6.58 -7.96
C GLU A 33 4.67 5.42 -7.18
N LYS A 34 4.26 5.24 -5.91
CA LYS A 34 4.83 4.23 -5.03
C LYS A 34 3.83 3.72 -3.99
N ILE A 35 3.93 2.44 -3.68
CA ILE A 35 3.12 1.75 -2.68
C ILE A 35 4.03 1.18 -1.60
N ILE A 36 3.70 1.45 -0.34
CA ILE A 36 4.48 1.04 0.82
C ILE A 36 3.57 0.20 1.71
N ILE A 37 3.94 -1.05 1.93
CA ILE A 37 3.10 -2.05 2.60
C ILE A 37 3.77 -2.46 3.91
N PHE A 38 3.12 -2.17 5.03
CA PHE A 38 3.53 -2.58 6.37
C PHE A 38 2.79 -3.84 6.78
N LEU A 39 3.54 -4.91 7.04
CA LEU A 39 2.98 -6.22 7.39
C LEU A 39 3.51 -6.74 8.72
N SER A 40 2.65 -7.38 9.52
CA SER A 40 3.10 -8.10 10.72
C SER A 40 3.75 -9.43 10.39
N THR A 41 3.27 -10.11 9.34
CA THR A 41 3.77 -11.41 8.91
C THR A 41 4.31 -11.36 7.50
N GLU A 42 5.29 -12.23 7.21
CA GLU A 42 5.82 -12.32 5.86
C GLU A 42 4.75 -12.73 4.86
N PRO A 43 4.68 -12.05 3.70
CA PRO A 43 3.83 -12.49 2.60
C PRO A 43 4.27 -13.87 2.10
N HIS A 44 3.32 -14.62 1.56
CA HIS A 44 3.59 -15.94 0.99
C HIS A 44 4.69 -15.86 -0.09
N LYS A 45 5.58 -16.87 -0.18
CA LYS A 45 6.75 -16.85 -1.08
C LYS A 45 6.43 -16.43 -2.52
N ASN A 46 5.32 -16.93 -3.07
CA ASN A 46 4.88 -16.61 -4.42
C ASN A 46 4.53 -15.11 -4.58
N VAL A 47 3.85 -14.54 -3.58
CA VAL A 47 3.48 -13.13 -3.56
C VAL A 47 4.71 -12.25 -3.36
N LYS A 48 5.64 -12.65 -2.48
CA LYS A 48 6.92 -11.98 -2.29
C LYS A 48 7.74 -11.92 -3.58
N ALA A 49 7.77 -13.00 -4.36
CA ALA A 49 8.45 -13.04 -5.65
C ALA A 49 7.76 -12.16 -6.72
N ALA A 50 6.42 -12.13 -6.74
CA ALA A 50 5.67 -11.27 -7.65
C ALA A 50 5.87 -9.78 -7.33
N LEU A 51 5.82 -9.41 -6.05
CA LEU A 51 6.03 -8.04 -5.58
C LEU A 51 7.44 -7.52 -5.92
N LYS A 52 8.48 -8.37 -5.87
CA LYS A 52 9.84 -7.99 -6.27
C LYS A 52 9.98 -7.54 -7.73
N LYS A 53 9.03 -7.88 -8.60
CA LYS A 53 9.04 -7.43 -10.00
C LYS A 53 8.67 -5.96 -10.14
N TYR A 54 8.04 -5.37 -9.12
CA TYR A 54 7.58 -4.00 -9.14
C TYR A 54 8.50 -3.12 -8.27
N GLN A 55 9.32 -2.27 -8.90
CA GLN A 55 10.17 -1.31 -8.17
C GLN A 55 9.35 -0.27 -7.37
N SER A 56 8.11 -0.03 -7.79
CA SER A 56 7.19 0.88 -7.13
C SER A 56 6.61 0.33 -5.82
N ILE A 57 6.89 -0.93 -5.42
CA ILE A 57 6.38 -1.52 -4.18
C ILE A 57 7.49 -1.72 -3.16
N GLU A 58 7.26 -1.24 -1.95
CA GLU A 58 8.15 -1.43 -0.80
C GLU A 58 7.41 -2.18 0.30
N ILE A 59 7.97 -3.29 0.79
CA ILE A 59 7.37 -4.08 1.87
C ILE A 59 8.21 -3.92 3.13
N LYS A 60 7.57 -3.60 4.24
CA LYS A 60 8.19 -3.47 5.56
C LYS A 60 7.52 -4.42 6.54
N LEU A 61 8.33 -5.24 7.22
CA LEU A 61 7.86 -6.21 8.20
C LEU A 61 8.05 -5.63 9.59
N CYS A 62 6.95 -5.44 10.33
CA CYS A 62 6.97 -4.78 11.63
C CYS A 62 5.95 -5.41 12.57
N LYS A 63 6.26 -5.53 13.87
CA LYS A 63 5.32 -6.12 14.85
C LYS A 63 3.99 -5.36 14.99
N ASN A 64 3.98 -4.05 14.70
CA ASN A 64 2.82 -3.17 14.82
C ASN A 64 2.65 -2.31 13.55
N PRO A 65 2.14 -2.88 12.45
CA PRO A 65 2.12 -2.24 11.14
C PRO A 65 1.30 -0.94 11.13
N LYS A 66 0.19 -0.88 11.89
CA LYS A 66 -0.63 0.34 12.03
C LYS A 66 0.12 1.51 12.67
N LYS A 67 0.88 1.26 13.75
CA LYS A 67 1.65 2.32 14.44
C LYS A 67 2.81 2.79 13.58
N GLU A 68 3.52 1.84 12.97
CA GLU A 68 4.63 2.08 12.05
C GLU A 68 4.18 2.90 10.83
N ALA A 69 3.10 2.50 10.17
CA ALA A 69 2.55 3.23 9.03
C ALA A 69 2.21 4.67 9.41
N LYS A 70 1.52 4.91 10.54
CA LYS A 70 1.21 6.28 10.99
C LYS A 70 2.45 7.12 11.30
N LYS A 71 3.48 6.52 11.90
CA LYS A 71 4.75 7.20 12.17
C LYS A 71 5.44 7.56 10.86
N PHE A 72 5.54 6.59 9.96
CA PHE A 72 6.11 6.78 8.63
C PHE A 72 5.40 7.89 7.85
N VAL A 73 4.06 7.92 7.86
CA VAL A 73 3.29 9.00 7.19
C VAL A 73 3.68 10.38 7.72
N LYS A 74 3.88 10.53 9.03
CA LYS A 74 4.27 11.83 9.62
C LYS A 74 5.65 12.26 9.14
N ASP A 75 6.61 11.35 9.19
CA ASP A 75 7.99 11.61 8.75
C ASP A 75 8.03 11.89 7.23
N PHE A 76 7.32 11.07 6.45
CA PHE A 76 7.28 11.17 5.00
C PHE A 76 6.53 12.41 4.50
N LYS A 77 5.47 12.84 5.20
CA LYS A 77 4.75 14.09 4.89
C LYS A 77 5.60 15.32 5.20
N TYR A 78 6.49 15.23 6.18
CA TYR A 78 7.43 16.30 6.50
C TYR A 78 8.47 16.46 5.38
N GLU A 79 9.03 15.35 4.89
CA GLU A 79 10.00 15.36 3.77
C GLU A 79 9.36 15.66 2.41
N ASN A 80 8.13 15.19 2.16
CA ASN A 80 7.44 15.30 0.87
C ASN A 80 6.27 16.30 0.93
N LYS A 81 6.53 17.52 1.40
CA LYS A 81 5.54 18.62 1.37
C LYS A 81 5.04 18.85 -0.07
N GLY A 82 3.80 18.44 -0.35
CA GLY A 82 3.13 18.65 -1.64
C GLY A 82 2.62 17.38 -2.32
N LYS A 83 3.00 16.18 -1.84
CA LYS A 83 2.48 14.92 -2.40
C LYS A 83 1.30 14.40 -1.58
N SER A 84 0.28 13.87 -2.27
CA SER A 84 -0.89 13.27 -1.63
C SER A 84 -0.58 11.85 -1.16
N ILE A 85 -0.89 11.56 0.11
CA ILE A 85 -0.60 10.27 0.74
C ILE A 85 -1.93 9.66 1.21
N GLY A 86 -2.25 8.49 0.67
CA GLY A 86 -3.40 7.68 1.08
C GLY A 86 -2.96 6.62 2.08
N VAL A 87 -3.66 6.50 3.20
CA VAL A 87 -3.32 5.53 4.25
C VAL A 87 -4.49 4.61 4.47
N TYR A 88 -4.36 3.35 4.07
CA TYR A 88 -5.45 2.39 4.07
C TYR A 88 -5.07 1.11 4.81
N PRO A 89 -5.99 0.54 5.60
CA PRO A 89 -5.82 -0.83 6.07
C PRO A 89 -5.94 -1.78 4.88
N LEU A 90 -5.26 -2.91 4.97
CA LEU A 90 -5.26 -3.94 3.92
C LEU A 90 -6.68 -4.41 3.56
N GLU A 91 -7.56 -4.54 4.55
CA GLU A 91 -8.95 -4.99 4.37
C GLU A 91 -9.71 -4.10 3.39
N VAL A 92 -9.48 -2.78 3.40
CA VAL A 92 -10.16 -1.82 2.52
C VAL A 92 -9.73 -1.97 1.06
N ILE A 93 -8.51 -2.49 0.84
CA ILE A 93 -7.95 -2.75 -0.49
C ILE A 93 -8.43 -4.10 -1.02
N ALA A 94 -8.51 -5.10 -0.14
CA ALA A 94 -9.03 -6.43 -0.43
C ALA A 94 -10.52 -6.39 -0.79
N ASP A 95 -11.30 -5.62 -0.02
CA ASP A 95 -12.75 -5.49 -0.15
C ASP A 95 -13.19 -4.66 -1.38
N ARG A 96 -12.22 -4.10 -2.10
CA ARG A 96 -12.42 -3.17 -3.21
C ARG A 96 -13.20 -1.89 -2.84
N SER A 97 -13.47 -1.65 -1.57
CA SER A 97 -14.05 -0.41 -1.06
C SER A 97 -13.24 0.82 -1.50
N MET A 98 -11.92 0.68 -1.64
CA MET A 98 -11.03 1.72 -2.16
C MET A 98 -11.33 2.13 -3.62
N TRP A 99 -12.00 1.30 -4.42
CA TRP A 99 -12.35 1.60 -5.81
C TRP A 99 -13.60 2.47 -5.93
N LEU A 100 -14.47 2.51 -4.91
CA LEU A 100 -15.62 3.41 -4.88
C LEU A 100 -15.18 4.88 -4.80
N ASP A 101 -14.01 5.14 -4.20
CA ASP A 101 -13.36 6.44 -4.21
C ASP A 101 -12.55 6.71 -5.50
N ILE A 102 -12.43 5.74 -6.42
CA ILE A 102 -11.61 5.83 -7.65
C ILE A 102 -12.47 5.92 -8.93
N CYS A 103 -13.71 5.40 -8.92
CA CYS A 103 -14.64 5.42 -10.06
C CYS A 103 -15.55 6.65 -10.13
#